data_AF-A0A6I4N420-F1
#
_entry.id   AF-A0A6I4N420-F1
#
_cell.length_a   1.000
_cell.length_b   1.000
_cell.length_c   1.000
_cell.angle_alpha   90.00
_cell.angle_beta   90.00
_cell.angle_gamma   90.00
#
_symmetry.space_group_name_H-M   'P 1'
#
loop_
_entity.id
_entity.type
_entity.pdbx_description
1 polymer ?
#
loop_
_entity_poly.entity_id
_entity_poly.type
_entity_poly.pdbx_seq_one_letter_code
_entity_poly.pdbx_strand_id
1 'polypeptide(L)' 'MKLANVTGVGTGRDENSGTDVIVVFVTRKVPRDRLRDEDVVPEVLEGVPVRVLAIGGVDAQAQA' A
#
# COMPACT_ATOMS: atom_id res chain seq x y z
N MET A 1 13.18 -5.93 -2.28
CA MET A 1 13.28 -4.49 -2.63
C MET A 1 12.32 -3.71 -1.74
N LYS A 2 12.74 -2.56 -1.20
CA LYS A 2 11.89 -1.69 -0.35
C LYS A 2 11.44 -0.50 -1.19
N LEU A 3 10.15 -0.37 -1.45
CA LEU A 3 9.57 0.81 -2.10
C LEU A 3 9.67 1.99 -1.14
N ALA A 4 10.12 3.16 -1.62
CA ALA A 4 10.55 4.27 -0.78
C ALA A 4 9.47 4.78 0.19
N ASN A 5 8.20 4.70 -0.20
CA ASN A 5 7.07 5.24 0.56
C ASN A 5 6.18 4.16 1.22
N VAL A 6 6.49 2.88 1.05
CA VAL A 6 5.67 1.78 1.60
C VAL A 6 6.03 1.55 3.06
N THR A 7 5.02 1.67 3.93
CA THR A 7 5.14 1.45 5.38
C THR A 7 4.72 0.03 5.77
N GLY A 8 3.89 -0.64 4.96
CA GLY A 8 3.48 -2.02 5.19
C GLY A 8 2.65 -2.60 4.05
N VAL A 9 2.49 -3.92 4.07
CA VAL A 9 1.62 -4.67 3.14
C VAL A 9 0.79 -5.64 3.96
N GLY A 10 -0.50 -5.72 3.65
CA GLY A 10 -1.42 -6.69 4.25
C GLY A 10 -2.38 -7.25 3.20
N THR A 11 -3.19 -8.21 3.62
CA THR A 11 -4.30 -8.74 2.84
C THR A 11 -5.61 -8.39 3.54
N GLY A 12 -6.67 -8.28 2.76
CA GLY A 12 -8.01 -8.02 3.27
C GLY A 12 -9.07 -8.51 2.29
N ARG A 13 -10.32 -8.21 2.61
CA ARG A 13 -11.47 -8.47 1.76
C ARG A 13 -12.18 -7.15 1.48
N ASP A 14 -12.43 -6.84 0.22
CA ASP A 14 -13.21 -5.66 -0.14
C ASP A 14 -14.65 -5.84 0.35
N GLU A 15 -15.17 -4.87 1.10
CA GLU A 15 -16.48 -4.97 1.74
C GLU A 15 -17.63 -4.89 0.72
N ASN A 16 -17.40 -4.26 -0.44
CA ASN A 16 -18.43 -4.09 -1.46
C ASN A 16 -18.46 -5.30 -2.40
N SER A 17 -17.30 -5.76 -2.87
CA SER A 17 -17.22 -6.86 -3.84
C SER A 17 -17.02 -8.23 -3.20
N GLY A 18 -16.64 -8.30 -1.92
CA GLY A 18 -16.29 -9.53 -1.22
C GLY A 18 -15.01 -10.21 -1.73
N THR A 19 -14.26 -9.54 -2.62
CA THR A 19 -13.04 -10.08 -3.26
C THR A 19 -11.83 -9.87 -2.36
N ASP A 20 -10.87 -10.80 -2.41
CA ASP A 20 -9.59 -10.62 -1.73
C ASP A 20 -8.82 -9.45 -2.36
N VAL A 21 -8.15 -8.67 -1.52
CA VAL A 21 -7.43 -7.47 -1.91
C VAL A 21 -6.10 -7.38 -1.17
N ILE A 22 -5.06 -6.95 -1.86
CA ILE A 22 -3.78 -6.62 -1.24
C ILE A 22 -3.83 -5.15 -0.85
N VAL A 23 -3.59 -4.85 0.42
CA VAL A 23 -3.59 -3.49 0.94
C VAL A 23 -2.16 -3.04 1.16
N VAL A 24 -1.74 -2.02 0.40
CA VAL A 24 -0.42 -1.40 0.54
C VAL A 24 -0.58 -0.10 1.32
N PHE A 25 0.10 -0.04 2.46
CA PHE A 25 0.16 1.14 3.30
C PHE A 25 1.35 2.00 2.90
N VAL A 26 1.11 3.30 2.73
CA VAL A 26 2.13 4.28 2.37
C VAL A 26 2.11 5.48 3.30
N THR A 27 3.23 6.18 3.40
CA THR A 27 3.31 7.43 4.17
C THR A 27 2.48 8.54 3.51
N ARG A 28 2.52 8.65 2.18
CA ARG A 28 1.77 9.65 1.41
C ARG A 28 1.48 9.16 -0.01
N LYS A 29 0.44 9.71 -0.64
CA LYS A 29 0.21 9.56 -2.08
C LYS A 29 1.05 10.58 -2.84
N VAL A 30 1.65 10.14 -3.94
CA VAL A 30 2.39 10.99 -4.87
C VAL A 30 1.74 10.84 -6.25
N PRO A 31 1.50 11.92 -7.00
CA PRO A 31 1.03 11.83 -8.38
C PRO A 31 1.93 10.92 -9.22
N ARG A 32 1.34 10.11 -10.10
CA ARG A 32 2.05 9.07 -10.86
C ARG A 32 3.15 9.64 -11.77
N ASP A 33 2.90 10.80 -12.36
CA ASP A 33 3.86 11.57 -13.18
C ASP A 33 5.08 12.08 -12.40
N ARG A 34 5.02 12.06 -11.07
CA ARG A 34 6.10 12.44 -10.16
C ARG A 34 6.73 11.25 -9.44
N LEU A 35 6.30 10.04 -9.74
CA LEU A 35 6.91 8.80 -9.25
C LEU A 35 7.88 8.25 -10.30
N ARG A 36 8.98 7.69 -9.83
CA ARG A 36 9.80 6.82 -10.68
C ARG A 36 8.99 5.55 -10.96
N ASP A 37 9.14 4.98 -12.15
CA ASP A 37 8.38 3.78 -12.54
C ASP A 37 8.54 2.63 -11.55
N GLU A 38 9.74 2.48 -10.97
CA GLU A 38 10.06 1.49 -9.94
C GLU A 38 9.36 1.72 -8.59
N ASP A 39 8.89 2.94 -8.31
CA ASP A 39 8.18 3.30 -7.09
C ASP A 39 6.65 3.18 -7.24
N VAL A 40 6.17 2.91 -8.45
CA VAL A 40 4.74 2.75 -8.72
C VAL A 40 4.26 1.40 -8.21
N VAL A 41 3.30 1.43 -7.28
CA VAL A 41 2.62 0.22 -6.84
C VAL A 41 1.72 -0.28 -7.98
N PRO A 42 1.83 -1.55 -8.39
CA PRO A 42 0.98 -2.10 -9.44
C PRO A 42 -0.48 -2.12 -9.00
N GLU A 43 -1.42 -1.97 -9.94
CA GLU A 43 -2.85 -2.01 -9.65
C GLU A 43 -3.36 -3.43 -9.35
N VAL A 44 -2.64 -4.44 -9.87
CA VAL A 44 -2.93 -5.86 -9.70
C VAL A 44 -1.61 -6.59 -9.46
N LEU A 45 -1.58 -7.47 -8.47
CA LEU A 45 -0.44 -8.34 -8.17
C LEU A 45 -0.94 -9.79 -8.10
N GLU A 46 -0.38 -10.65 -8.96
CA GLU A 46 -0.78 -12.08 -9.06
C GLU A 46 -2.29 -12.29 -9.26
N GLY A 47 -2.93 -11.39 -10.01
CA GLY A 47 -4.38 -11.42 -10.25
C GLY A 47 -5.23 -10.86 -9.11
N VAL A 48 -4.62 -10.45 -8.00
CA VAL A 48 -5.31 -9.82 -6.86
C VAL A 48 -5.25 -8.30 -6.98
N PRO A 49 -6.38 -7.58 -6.87
CA PRO A 49 -6.37 -6.12 -6.91
C PRO A 49 -5.58 -5.55 -5.73
N VAL A 50 -4.87 -4.44 -5.97
CA VAL A 50 -4.07 -3.75 -4.96
C VAL A 50 -4.74 -2.43 -4.59
N ARG A 51 -4.92 -2.19 -3.29
CA ARG A 51 -5.46 -0.96 -2.74
C ARG A 51 -4.37 -0.19 -1.98
N VAL A 52 -4.11 1.04 -2.41
CA VAL A 52 -3.12 1.92 -1.76
C VAL A 52 -3.79 2.87 -0.77
N LEU A 53 -3.42 2.75 0.50
CA LEU A 53 -3.91 3.59 1.60
C LEU A 53 -2.78 4.43 2.19
N ALA A 54 -2.99 5.74 2.28
CA ALA A 54 -2.06 6.63 2.96
C ALA A 54 -2.40 6.70 4.44
N ILE A 55 -1.44 6.33 5.29
CA ILE A 55 -1.61 6.28 6.76
C ILE A 55 -0.64 7.19 7.52
N GLY A 56 0.29 7.85 6.83
CA GLY A 56 1.33 8.66 7.47
C GLY A 56 2.52 7.82 7.96
N GLY A 57 3.32 8.40 8.86
CA GLY A 57 4.42 7.70 9.51
C GLY A 57 3.91 6.64 10.49
N VAL A 58 4.65 5.53 10.61
CA VAL A 58 4.35 4.49 11.57
C VAL A 58 5.53 4.38 12.52
N ASP A 59 5.27 4.58 13.81
CA ASP A 59 6.25 4.45 14.88
C ASP A 59 5.82 3.34 15.84
N ALA A 60 6.79 2.57 16.33
CA ALA A 60 6.54 1.60 17.38
C ALA A 60 6.36 2.31 18.72
N GLN A 61 5.23 2.13 19.37
CA GLN A 61 5.05 2.61 20.74
C GLN A 61 5.62 1.58 21.72
N ALA A 62 6.59 2.00 22.54
CA ALA A 62 7.07 1.18 23.65
C ALA A 62 5.93 1.01 24.68
N GLN A 63 5.57 -0.24 24.99
CA GLN A 63 4.68 -0.52 26.12
C GLN A 63 5.43 -0.26 27.43
N ALA A 64 4.82 0.52 28.32
CA ALA A 64 5.33 0.79 29.67
C ALA A 64 4.91 -0.29 30.65
#